data_AF-A0A1Y2HBU0-F1
#
_entry.id   AF-A0A1Y2HBU0-F1
#
_cell.length_a   1.000
_cell.length_b   1.000
_cell.length_c   1.000
_cell.angle_alpha   90.00
_cell.angle_beta   90.00
_cell.angle_gamma   90.00
#
_symmetry.space_group_name_H-M   'P 1'
#
loop_
_entity.id
_entity.type
_entity.pdbx_description
1 polymer ?
#
loop_
_entity_poly.entity_id
_entity_poly.type
_entity_poly.pdbx_seq_one_letter_code
_entity_poly.pdbx_strand_id
1 'polypeptide(L)'
;MNVSLSMIPSATNGTSSPTTVTSLLWAIPVSAIHPDLPADMGNRPMFFAIHIVALACISLSMLGSLSVLLHHLNYPVPKAVSRWTGGMFRAYGEPAGSDQVTVAVKPSGRSGAAAGNAHHGTMGGQSKTVKAGIRRDFSSRFAFYLALADFLWSMAHSIDHLVLLVSGRFPDDATSMKLAIVVFVFFGGQQMMHFCLSLYTYIRVVRGVNFDLGAIYSLFHMLTGSLLADGLTQDILQARTTGVCKHSALDQSPALCRCTCTLTALARLDTGVFPRPKHSGVSCSCGPSLG
;
A
#
# COMPACT_ATOMS: atom_id res chain seq x y z
N MET A 1 2.98 -32.67 1.75
CA MET A 1 4.23 -32.70 2.55
C MET A 1 3.85 -32.40 3.99
N ASN A 2 4.02 -33.35 4.90
CA ASN A 2 3.72 -33.16 6.33
C ASN A 2 4.91 -32.45 6.98
N VAL A 3 4.73 -31.21 7.39
CA VAL A 3 5.72 -30.48 8.20
C VAL A 3 5.42 -30.81 9.66
N SER A 4 6.26 -31.63 10.29
CA SER A 4 6.24 -31.80 11.75
C SER A 4 7.06 -30.67 12.36
N LEU A 5 6.38 -29.68 12.94
CA LEU A 5 7.01 -28.73 13.87
C LEU A 5 7.34 -29.49 15.16
N SER A 6 8.61 -29.86 15.36
CA SER A 6 9.06 -30.37 16.65
C SER A 6 9.10 -29.21 17.65
N MET A 7 8.00 -29.02 18.39
CA MET A 7 8.06 -28.25 19.63
C MET A 7 9.05 -28.93 20.56
N ILE A 8 10.03 -28.17 21.05
CA ILE A 8 10.97 -28.62 22.08
C ILE A 8 10.15 -29.06 23.29
N PRO A 9 10.18 -30.34 23.69
CA PRO A 9 9.34 -30.83 24.77
C PRO A 9 9.80 -30.23 26.10
N SER A 10 8.92 -29.42 26.71
CA SER A 10 9.03 -29.12 28.13
C SER A 10 8.69 -30.38 28.89
N ALA A 11 9.61 -30.85 29.73
CA ALA A 11 9.54 -32.15 30.39
C ALA A 11 8.42 -32.16 31.46
N THR A 12 7.21 -32.52 31.06
CA THR A 12 6.13 -32.92 31.99
C THR A 12 5.68 -34.32 31.63
N ASN A 13 5.96 -35.27 32.53
CA ASN A 13 5.58 -36.67 32.44
C ASN A 13 4.04 -36.80 32.37
N GLY A 14 3.51 -36.90 31.16
CA GLY A 14 2.12 -37.19 30.90
C GLY A 14 1.98 -37.90 29.56
N THR A 15 1.73 -39.21 29.62
CA THR A 15 1.40 -40.07 28.47
C THR A 15 0.09 -39.59 27.81
N SER A 16 0.21 -38.69 26.85
CA SER A 16 -0.85 -38.37 25.89
C SER A 16 -0.37 -38.71 24.48
N SER A 17 -1.22 -39.42 23.74
CA SER A 17 -0.94 -39.90 22.39
C SER A 17 -0.54 -38.74 21.45
N PRO A 18 0.45 -38.94 20.56
CA PRO A 18 0.86 -37.90 19.61
C PRO A 18 -0.31 -37.64 18.66
N THR A 19 -1.06 -36.59 18.95
CA THR A 19 -2.08 -36.10 18.02
C THR A 19 -1.32 -35.40 16.92
N THR A 20 -1.11 -36.09 15.80
CA THR A 20 -0.52 -35.53 14.59
C THR A 20 -1.49 -34.50 14.02
N VAL A 21 -1.49 -33.30 14.58
CA VAL A 21 -2.22 -32.16 14.03
C VAL A 21 -1.46 -31.76 12.78
N THR A 22 -1.83 -32.34 11.63
CA THR A 22 -1.54 -31.80 10.30
C THR A 22 -2.25 -30.46 10.18
N SER A 23 -1.69 -29.44 10.81
CA SER A 23 -2.20 -28.09 10.70
C SER A 23 -1.85 -27.57 9.30
N LEU A 24 -2.84 -27.60 8.42
CA LEU A 24 -2.90 -26.83 7.17
C LEU A 24 -2.91 -25.31 7.42
N LEU A 25 -2.66 -24.86 8.65
CA LEU A 25 -2.55 -23.46 9.00
C LEU A 25 -1.17 -22.96 8.58
N TRP A 26 -1.14 -22.34 7.40
CA TRP A 26 -0.07 -21.41 6.98
C TRP A 26 0.02 -20.17 7.88
N ALA A 27 -0.93 -20.00 8.81
CA ALA A 27 -0.91 -18.96 9.81
C ALA A 27 0.14 -19.27 10.88
N ILE A 28 1.24 -18.54 10.84
CA ILE A 28 2.26 -18.55 11.89
C ILE A 28 1.63 -17.94 13.15
N PRO A 29 1.66 -18.63 14.31
CA PRO A 29 1.20 -18.03 15.54
C PRO A 29 2.09 -16.84 15.87
N VAL A 30 1.45 -15.72 16.15
CA VAL A 30 2.05 -14.45 16.57
C VAL A 30 3.10 -14.62 17.68
N SER A 31 2.89 -15.55 18.61
CA SER A 31 3.81 -15.84 19.70
C SER A 31 5.15 -16.45 19.24
N ALA A 32 5.23 -16.98 18.03
CA ALA A 32 6.47 -17.49 17.44
C ALA A 32 7.31 -16.39 16.76
N ILE A 33 6.75 -15.17 16.61
CA ILE A 33 7.46 -14.02 16.07
C ILE A 33 8.20 -13.34 17.22
N HIS A 34 9.52 -13.41 17.22
CA HIS A 34 10.37 -12.74 18.19
C HIS A 34 11.59 -12.15 17.47
N PRO A 35 12.09 -10.98 17.91
CA PRO A 35 13.36 -10.43 17.44
C PRO A 35 14.47 -11.47 17.50
N ASP A 36 15.35 -11.44 16.48
CA ASP A 36 16.53 -12.29 16.32
C ASP A 36 16.26 -13.80 16.13
N LEU A 37 15.00 -14.25 16.19
CA LEU A 37 14.66 -15.63 15.85
C LEU A 37 14.67 -15.85 14.33
N PRO A 38 14.94 -17.09 13.88
CA PRO A 38 14.81 -17.45 12.47
C PRO A 38 13.41 -17.14 11.95
N ALA A 39 13.34 -16.41 10.84
CA ALA A 39 12.08 -16.13 10.14
C ALA A 39 11.60 -17.33 9.30
N ASP A 40 12.49 -18.28 9.02
CA ASP A 40 12.19 -19.53 8.34
C ASP A 40 11.51 -20.52 9.30
N MET A 41 10.21 -20.30 9.53
CA MET A 41 9.39 -21.14 10.42
C MET A 41 8.82 -22.38 9.73
N GLY A 42 9.43 -22.89 8.66
CA GLY A 42 8.91 -24.06 7.97
C GLY A 42 9.73 -24.53 6.76
N ASN A 43 9.07 -24.61 5.61
CA ASN A 43 9.70 -25.07 4.38
C ASN A 43 10.54 -23.94 3.77
N ARG A 44 11.86 -24.01 3.96
CA ARG A 44 12.83 -23.02 3.48
C ARG A 44 12.62 -22.57 2.02
N PRO A 45 12.49 -23.47 1.03
CA PRO A 45 12.09 -23.10 -0.33
C PRO A 45 10.84 -22.22 -0.44
N MET A 46 9.80 -22.51 0.36
CA MET A 46 8.55 -21.74 0.35
C MET A 46 8.75 -20.33 0.92
N PHE A 47 9.56 -20.20 1.97
CA PHE A 47 9.95 -18.89 2.51
C PHE A 47 10.57 -18.02 1.40
N PHE A 48 11.60 -18.51 0.71
CA PHE A 48 12.23 -17.76 -0.40
C PHE A 48 11.25 -17.46 -1.53
N ALA A 49 10.42 -18.43 -1.93
CA ALA A 49 9.46 -18.24 -3.01
C ALA A 49 8.47 -17.10 -2.71
N ILE A 50 7.91 -17.04 -1.51
CA ILE A 50 6.95 -15.99 -1.11
C ILE A 50 7.61 -14.61 -1.16
N HIS A 51 8.81 -14.47 -0.60
CA HIS A 51 9.50 -13.18 -0.54
C HIS A 51 9.98 -12.71 -1.93
N ILE A 52 10.45 -13.63 -2.79
CA ILE A 52 10.82 -13.31 -4.18
C ILE A 52 9.59 -12.83 -4.97
N VAL A 53 8.46 -13.54 -4.85
CA VAL A 53 7.21 -13.13 -5.50
C VAL A 53 6.73 -11.78 -4.96
N ALA A 54 6.78 -11.56 -3.65
CA ALA A 54 6.45 -10.28 -3.04
C ALA A 54 7.33 -9.15 -3.58
N LEU A 55 8.65 -9.33 -3.60
CA LEU A 55 9.61 -8.35 -4.14
C LEU A 55 9.36 -8.04 -5.62
N ALA A 56 9.01 -9.04 -6.43
CA ALA A 56 8.66 -8.83 -7.83
C ALA A 56 7.40 -7.96 -7.97
N CYS A 57 6.33 -8.27 -7.22
CA CYS A 57 5.10 -7.47 -7.20
C CYS A 57 5.34 -6.04 -6.71
N ILE A 58 6.09 -5.87 -5.62
CA ILE A 58 6.44 -4.56 -5.06
C ILE A 58 7.26 -3.76 -6.07
N SER A 59 8.22 -4.38 -6.76
CA SER A 59 9.03 -3.72 -7.79
C SER A 59 8.18 -3.21 -8.95
N LEU A 60 7.17 -3.97 -9.38
CA LEU A 60 6.23 -3.53 -10.41
C LEU A 60 5.39 -2.33 -9.95
N SER A 61 4.92 -2.33 -8.69
CA SER A 61 4.24 -1.16 -8.09
C SER A 61 5.17 0.05 -8.03
N MET A 62 6.43 -0.11 -7.59
CA MET A 62 7.43 0.97 -7.57
C MET A 62 7.68 1.54 -8.97
N LEU A 63 7.80 0.69 -9.99
CA LEU A 63 8.00 1.15 -11.37
C LEU A 63 6.77 1.89 -11.91
N GLY A 64 5.56 1.43 -11.58
CA GLY A 64 4.32 2.08 -11.95
C GLY A 64 4.19 3.48 -11.33
N SER A 65 4.38 3.57 -10.02
CA SER A 65 4.36 4.84 -9.28
C SER A 65 5.47 5.80 -9.72
N LEU A 66 6.71 5.30 -9.88
CA LEU A 66 7.82 6.08 -10.42
C LEU A 66 7.52 6.63 -11.81
N SER A 67 6.88 5.85 -12.68
CA SER A 67 6.46 6.32 -14.00
C SER A 67 5.49 7.51 -13.90
N VAL A 68 4.51 7.46 -13.00
CA VAL A 68 3.58 8.59 -12.78
C VAL A 68 4.31 9.82 -12.24
N LEU A 69 5.29 9.64 -11.37
CA LEU A 69 6.13 10.72 -10.84
C LEU A 69 6.99 11.37 -11.93
N LEU A 70 7.66 10.56 -12.75
CA LEU A 70 8.48 11.04 -13.88
C LEU A 70 7.63 11.83 -14.88
N HIS A 71 6.41 11.36 -15.16
CA HIS A 71 5.45 12.08 -16.00
C HIS A 71 5.11 13.45 -15.39
N HIS A 72 4.76 13.50 -14.10
CA HIS A 72 4.41 14.75 -13.43
C HIS A 72 5.55 15.76 -13.34
N LEU A 73 6.78 15.28 -13.16
CA LEU A 73 7.99 16.11 -13.07
C LEU A 73 8.53 16.52 -14.45
N ASN A 74 7.87 16.11 -15.55
CA ASN A 74 8.34 16.30 -16.92
C ASN A 74 9.79 15.79 -17.12
N TYR A 75 10.15 14.72 -16.41
CA TYR A 75 11.48 14.15 -16.50
C TYR A 75 11.59 13.36 -17.81
N PRO A 76 12.61 13.62 -18.64
CA PRO A 76 12.75 12.92 -19.92
C PRO A 76 13.06 11.44 -19.72
N VAL A 77 12.46 10.58 -20.54
CA VAL A 77 12.67 9.12 -20.50
C VAL A 77 13.42 8.64 -21.75
N PRO A 78 14.01 7.43 -21.74
CA PRO A 78 14.58 6.82 -22.93
C PRO A 78 13.58 6.78 -24.10
N LYS A 79 14.06 7.04 -25.33
CA LYS A 79 13.24 7.02 -26.56
C LYS A 79 12.45 5.72 -26.73
N ALA A 80 13.01 4.58 -26.30
CA ALA A 80 12.32 3.30 -26.32
C ALA A 80 11.06 3.30 -25.43
N VAL A 81 11.15 3.84 -24.22
CA VAL A 81 10.03 3.97 -23.27
C VAL A 81 8.99 4.96 -23.79
N SER A 82 9.42 6.10 -24.33
CA SER A 82 8.52 7.07 -24.96
C SER A 82 7.76 6.44 -26.15
N ARG A 83 8.43 5.71 -27.04
CA ARG A 83 7.78 4.99 -28.14
C ARG A 83 6.81 3.90 -27.66
N TRP A 84 7.21 3.10 -26.68
CA TRP A 84 6.38 2.04 -26.12
C TRP A 84 5.09 2.57 -25.48
N THR A 85 5.17 3.74 -24.85
CA THR A 85 4.03 4.46 -24.25
C THR A 85 3.27 5.33 -25.24
N GLY A 86 3.54 5.21 -26.56
CA GLY A 86 2.84 5.99 -27.58
C GLY A 86 3.12 7.50 -27.52
N GLY A 87 4.25 7.91 -26.95
CA GLY A 87 4.64 9.32 -26.83
C GLY A 87 4.07 10.03 -25.59
N MET A 88 3.49 9.31 -24.62
CA MET A 88 2.98 9.93 -23.38
C MET A 88 4.07 10.56 -22.51
N PHE A 89 5.32 10.16 -22.70
CA PHE A 89 6.48 10.70 -21.99
C PHE A 89 7.43 11.41 -22.95
N ARG A 90 7.95 12.56 -22.52
CA ARG A 90 8.98 13.29 -23.24
C ARG A 90 10.25 12.45 -23.36
N ALA A 91 10.78 12.32 -24.56
CA ALA A 91 12.02 11.59 -24.78
C ALA A 91 13.27 12.45 -24.52
N TYR A 92 14.39 11.82 -24.15
CA TYR A 92 15.69 12.50 -24.11
C TYR A 92 16.03 13.18 -25.45
N GLY A 93 16.43 14.45 -25.36
CA GLY A 93 16.79 15.28 -26.51
C GLY A 93 15.66 16.08 -27.13
N GLU A 94 14.40 15.87 -26.72
CA GLU A 94 13.31 16.76 -27.13
C GLU A 94 13.30 18.04 -26.30
N PRO A 95 13.09 19.22 -26.92
CA PRO A 95 13.08 20.49 -26.21
C PRO A 95 11.93 20.55 -25.18
N ALA A 96 12.19 21.17 -24.02
CA ALA A 96 11.15 21.37 -23.01
C ALA A 96 10.10 22.33 -23.57
N GLY A 97 8.87 21.85 -23.78
CA GLY A 97 7.78 22.66 -24.34
C GLY A 97 7.34 22.29 -25.76
N SER A 98 7.81 21.17 -26.33
CA SER A 98 7.22 20.59 -27.55
C SER A 98 5.88 19.88 -27.31
N ASP A 99 5.29 19.99 -26.11
CA ASP A 99 4.00 19.37 -25.73
C ASP A 99 2.78 19.88 -26.52
N GLN A 100 2.99 20.62 -27.61
CA GLN A 100 1.98 20.77 -28.65
C GLN A 100 1.80 19.42 -29.33
N VAL A 101 0.97 18.57 -28.72
CA VAL A 101 0.39 17.41 -29.38
C VAL A 101 -0.36 17.96 -30.58
N THR A 102 0.23 17.83 -31.75
CA THR A 102 -0.44 18.07 -33.02
C THR A 102 -1.39 16.90 -33.20
N VAL A 103 -2.55 16.95 -32.55
CA VAL A 103 -3.62 15.99 -32.82
C VAL A 103 -4.01 16.26 -34.25
N ALA A 104 -3.53 15.42 -35.17
CA ALA A 104 -4.04 15.40 -36.53
C ALA A 104 -5.51 15.04 -36.41
N VAL A 105 -6.38 16.05 -36.35
CA VAL A 105 -7.82 15.88 -36.38
C VAL A 105 -8.10 15.28 -37.75
N LYS A 106 -8.21 13.95 -37.79
CA LYS A 106 -8.67 13.26 -38.99
C LYS A 106 -10.02 13.89 -39.31
N PRO A 107 -10.18 14.58 -40.45
CA PRO A 107 -11.46 15.20 -40.76
C PRO A 107 -12.49 14.09 -40.74
N SER A 108 -13.44 14.19 -39.80
CA SER A 108 -14.57 13.29 -39.71
C SER A 108 -15.39 13.53 -40.97
N GLY A 109 -15.02 12.80 -42.03
CA GLY A 109 -15.71 12.77 -43.31
C GLY A 109 -17.07 12.14 -43.12
N ARG A 110 -18.02 12.89 -42.54
CA ARG A 110 -19.44 12.65 -42.73
C ARG A 110 -19.78 13.22 -44.10
N SER A 111 -19.44 12.42 -45.11
CA SER A 111 -19.79 12.67 -46.51
C SER A 111 -21.31 12.54 -46.64
N GLY A 112 -22.03 13.60 -46.27
CA GLY A 112 -23.39 13.80 -46.72
C GLY A 112 -23.35 14.14 -48.19
N ALA A 113 -23.72 13.19 -49.04
CA ALA A 113 -23.93 13.40 -50.45
C ALA A 113 -25.07 14.41 -50.64
N ALA A 114 -24.71 15.67 -50.86
CA ALA A 114 -25.59 16.67 -51.44
C ALA A 114 -24.87 17.24 -52.66
N ALA A 115 -25.24 16.70 -53.82
CA ALA A 115 -24.82 17.19 -55.12
C ALA A 115 -25.40 18.61 -55.32
N GLY A 116 -24.54 19.60 -55.56
CA GLY A 116 -25.00 20.93 -55.94
C GLY A 116 -23.93 22.01 -55.79
N ASN A 117 -23.40 22.43 -56.94
CA ASN A 117 -22.61 23.64 -57.20
C ASN A 117 -21.14 23.69 -56.75
N ALA A 118 -20.29 23.55 -57.77
CA ALA A 118 -18.89 23.88 -57.79
C ALA A 118 -18.70 25.39 -57.65
N HIS A 119 -18.31 25.85 -56.45
CA HIS A 119 -17.60 27.10 -56.28
C HIS A 119 -16.20 26.79 -55.74
N HIS A 120 -15.21 27.04 -56.60
CA HIS A 120 -13.79 26.83 -56.36
C HIS A 120 -13.27 27.92 -55.40
N GLY A 121 -13.52 27.73 -54.10
CA GLY A 121 -12.99 28.58 -53.04
C GLY A 121 -11.80 27.89 -52.38
N THR A 122 -10.61 28.45 -52.54
CA THR A 122 -9.38 28.03 -51.88
C THR A 122 -9.52 28.21 -50.35
N MET A 123 -10.02 27.19 -49.67
CA MET A 123 -10.17 27.16 -48.21
C MET A 123 -8.77 27.06 -47.58
N GLY A 124 -8.17 28.22 -47.30
CA GLY A 124 -7.00 28.32 -46.42
C GLY A 124 -7.39 27.87 -45.01
N GLY A 125 -7.20 26.58 -44.72
CA GLY A 125 -7.44 26.00 -43.41
C GLY A 125 -6.54 26.66 -42.37
N GLN A 126 -7.08 27.64 -41.64
CA GLN A 126 -6.41 28.20 -40.47
C GLN A 126 -6.32 27.11 -39.39
N SER A 127 -5.16 26.47 -39.31
CA SER A 127 -4.79 25.63 -38.17
C SER A 127 -4.66 26.55 -36.95
N LYS A 128 -5.73 26.67 -36.16
CA LYS A 128 -5.66 27.32 -34.85
C LYS A 128 -4.86 26.40 -33.93
N THR A 129 -3.57 26.68 -33.78
CA THR A 129 -2.76 26.17 -32.67
C THR A 129 -3.31 26.74 -31.36
N VAL A 130 -4.31 26.07 -30.79
CA VAL A 130 -4.71 26.31 -29.41
C VAL A 130 -3.54 25.86 -28.55
N LYS A 131 -2.81 26.81 -27.95
CA LYS A 131 -1.94 26.51 -26.82
C LYS A 131 -2.85 26.00 -25.71
N ALA A 132 -3.08 24.69 -25.70
CA ALA A 132 -3.56 23.97 -24.53
C ALA A 132 -2.44 24.11 -23.50
N GLY A 133 -2.35 25.29 -22.88
CA GLY A 133 -1.61 25.42 -21.64
C GLY A 133 -2.21 24.37 -20.75
N ILE A 134 -1.42 23.33 -20.44
CA ILE A 134 -1.79 22.27 -19.50
C ILE A 134 -1.99 23.00 -18.17
N ARG A 135 -3.17 23.58 -17.98
CA ARG A 135 -3.69 23.85 -16.65
C ARG A 135 -3.70 22.48 -16.04
N ARG A 136 -2.73 22.23 -15.16
CA ARG A 136 -2.68 21.00 -14.37
C ARG A 136 -3.99 20.97 -13.60
N ASP A 137 -4.94 20.24 -14.17
CA ASP A 137 -6.23 20.05 -13.55
C ASP A 137 -5.97 19.48 -12.17
N PHE A 138 -6.70 19.98 -11.19
CA PHE A 138 -6.48 19.62 -9.80
C PHE A 138 -6.49 18.10 -9.57
N SER A 139 -7.27 17.35 -10.35
CA SER A 139 -7.28 15.88 -10.36
C SER A 139 -5.91 15.27 -10.61
N SER A 140 -5.03 15.92 -11.38
CA SER A 140 -3.67 15.45 -11.63
C SER A 140 -2.82 15.46 -10.36
N ARG A 141 -3.05 16.42 -9.44
CA ARG A 141 -2.28 16.51 -8.18
C ARG A 141 -2.51 15.30 -7.28
N PHE A 142 -3.74 14.77 -7.24
CA PHE A 142 -4.02 13.54 -6.48
C PHE A 142 -3.23 12.35 -7.02
N ALA A 143 -3.13 12.21 -8.35
CA ALA A 143 -2.33 11.16 -8.96
C ALA A 143 -0.85 11.27 -8.54
N PHE A 144 -0.32 12.49 -8.44
CA PHE A 144 1.03 12.72 -7.93
C PHE A 144 1.20 12.28 -6.46
N TYR A 145 0.31 12.70 -5.55
CA TYR A 145 0.44 12.31 -4.13
C TYR A 145 0.24 10.82 -3.91
N LEU A 146 -0.73 10.21 -4.61
CA LEU A 146 -0.94 8.76 -4.57
C LEU A 146 0.29 8.01 -5.07
N ALA A 147 0.88 8.43 -6.20
CA ALA A 147 2.09 7.82 -6.71
C ALA A 147 3.28 8.00 -5.76
N LEU A 148 3.42 9.16 -5.13
CA LEU A 148 4.49 9.39 -4.15
C LEU A 148 4.33 8.51 -2.91
N ALA A 149 3.12 8.43 -2.35
CA ALA A 149 2.83 7.59 -1.19
C ALA A 149 3.02 6.10 -1.52
N ASP A 150 2.52 5.62 -2.66
CA ASP A 150 2.69 4.23 -3.12
C ASP A 150 4.16 3.90 -3.36
N PHE A 151 4.93 4.81 -3.98
CA PHE A 151 6.36 4.61 -4.18
C PHE A 151 7.13 4.47 -2.87
N LEU A 152 6.87 5.36 -1.90
CA LEU A 152 7.56 5.36 -0.60
C LEU A 152 7.13 4.17 0.27
N TRP A 153 5.84 3.80 0.24
CA TRP A 153 5.33 2.59 0.88
C TRP A 153 5.99 1.34 0.30
N SER A 154 5.97 1.20 -1.04
CA SER A 154 6.56 0.05 -1.73
C SER A 154 8.07 -0.01 -1.50
N MET A 155 8.77 1.12 -1.47
CA MET A 155 10.19 1.16 -1.11
C MET A 155 10.43 0.62 0.30
N ALA A 156 9.69 1.10 1.30
CA ALA A 156 9.81 0.62 2.68
C ALA A 156 9.47 -0.88 2.82
N HIS A 157 8.40 -1.33 2.15
CA HIS A 157 7.99 -2.73 2.14
C HIS A 157 9.02 -3.61 1.43
N SER A 158 9.65 -3.13 0.35
CA SER A 158 10.73 -3.87 -0.33
C SER A 158 11.95 -4.08 0.56
N ILE A 159 12.29 -3.08 1.39
CA ILE A 159 13.42 -3.17 2.34
C ILE A 159 13.13 -4.24 3.39
N ASP A 160 11.91 -4.28 3.93
CA ASP A 160 11.49 -5.30 4.91
C ASP A 160 11.64 -6.72 4.34
N HIS A 161 11.09 -6.98 3.15
CA HIS A 161 11.23 -8.27 2.47
C HIS A 161 12.69 -8.61 2.14
N LEU A 162 13.50 -7.63 1.72
CA LEU A 162 14.91 -7.84 1.42
C LEU A 162 15.72 -8.18 2.68
N VAL A 163 15.46 -7.52 3.80
CA VAL A 163 16.08 -7.81 5.09
C VAL A 163 15.73 -9.24 5.52
N LEU A 164 14.46 -9.64 5.44
CA LEU A 164 14.03 -11.01 5.75
C LEU A 164 14.68 -12.05 4.82
N LEU A 165 14.75 -11.77 3.52
CA LEU A 165 15.34 -12.66 2.52
C LEU A 165 16.85 -12.87 2.74
N VAL A 166 17.59 -11.79 3.04
CA VAL A 166 19.05 -11.83 3.20
C VAL A 166 19.45 -12.40 4.56
N SER A 167 18.78 -11.97 5.64
CA SER A 167 19.15 -12.38 7.00
C SER A 167 18.57 -13.73 7.39
N GLY A 168 17.42 -14.11 6.81
CA GLY A 168 16.63 -15.26 7.27
C GLY A 168 16.14 -15.12 8.72
N ARG A 169 16.16 -13.92 9.28
CA ARG A 169 15.84 -13.60 10.68
C ARG A 169 14.94 -12.37 10.76
N PHE A 170 14.14 -12.28 11.81
CA PHE A 170 13.39 -11.05 12.07
C PHE A 170 14.36 -9.92 12.47
N PRO A 171 14.13 -8.69 12.00
CA PRO A 171 14.90 -7.54 12.44
C PRO A 171 14.73 -7.30 13.95
N ASP A 172 15.71 -6.61 14.55
CA ASP A 172 15.63 -6.21 15.95
C ASP A 172 14.43 -5.28 16.21
N ASP A 173 14.04 -5.12 17.47
CA ASP A 173 12.88 -4.32 17.87
C ASP A 173 12.94 -2.88 17.36
N ALA A 174 14.13 -2.25 17.40
CA ALA A 174 14.27 -0.86 17.00
C ALA A 174 14.13 -0.70 15.48
N THR A 175 14.69 -1.62 14.70
CA THR A 175 14.52 -1.65 13.24
C THR A 175 13.08 -1.97 12.84
N SER A 176 12.47 -2.97 13.48
CA SER A 176 11.06 -3.34 13.27
C SER A 176 10.12 -2.16 13.54
N MET A 177 10.34 -1.44 14.64
CA MET A 177 9.57 -0.25 14.99
C MET A 177 9.72 0.85 13.91
N LYS A 178 10.94 1.13 13.45
CA LYS A 178 11.17 2.12 12.38
C LYS A 178 10.45 1.75 11.09
N LEU A 179 10.53 0.49 10.67
CA LEU A 179 9.84 0.01 9.47
C LEU A 179 8.32 0.10 9.62
N ALA A 180 7.78 -0.29 10.79
CA ALA A 180 6.35 -0.18 11.08
C ALA A 180 5.84 1.26 11.00
N ILE A 181 6.57 2.22 11.58
CA ILE A 181 6.24 3.65 11.50
C ILE A 181 6.18 4.12 10.05
N VAL A 182 7.20 3.78 9.26
CA VAL A 182 7.30 4.18 7.85
C VAL A 182 6.14 3.60 7.04
N VAL A 183 5.87 2.30 7.20
CA VAL A 183 4.76 1.61 6.52
C VAL A 183 3.43 2.23 6.92
N PHE A 184 3.20 2.48 8.22
CA PHE A 184 1.97 3.08 8.72
C PHE A 184 1.71 4.47 8.15
N VAL A 185 2.74 5.33 8.15
CA VAL A 185 2.63 6.70 7.63
C VAL A 185 2.28 6.71 6.15
N PHE A 186 2.98 5.93 5.32
CA PHE A 186 2.74 5.94 3.87
C PHE A 186 1.47 5.20 3.48
N PHE A 187 1.16 4.05 4.10
CA PHE A 187 -0.08 3.34 3.86
C PHE A 187 -1.29 4.16 4.31
N GLY A 188 -1.26 4.71 5.54
CA GLY A 188 -2.33 5.57 6.05
C GLY A 188 -2.51 6.83 5.22
N GLY A 189 -1.40 7.45 4.79
CA GLY A 189 -1.43 8.57 3.85
C GLY A 189 -2.09 8.21 2.51
N GLN A 190 -1.77 7.04 1.94
CA GLN A 190 -2.38 6.53 0.72
C GLN A 190 -3.90 6.32 0.89
N GLN A 191 -4.33 5.66 1.97
CA GLN A 191 -5.76 5.45 2.24
C GLN A 191 -6.53 6.76 2.39
N MET A 192 -5.94 7.75 3.08
CA MET A 192 -6.56 9.06 3.24
C MET A 192 -6.67 9.80 1.89
N MET A 193 -5.66 9.71 1.04
CA MET A 193 -5.72 10.29 -0.32
C MET A 193 -6.80 9.63 -1.18
N HIS A 194 -6.99 8.31 -1.08
CA HIS A 194 -8.09 7.62 -1.76
C HIS A 194 -9.46 8.09 -1.25
N PHE A 195 -9.60 8.29 0.06
CA PHE A 195 -10.80 8.87 0.65
C PHE A 195 -11.06 10.31 0.15
N CYS A 196 -10.04 11.17 0.14
CA CYS A 196 -10.17 12.53 -0.38
C CYS A 196 -10.55 12.55 -1.87
N LEU A 197 -9.96 11.66 -2.67
CA LEU A 197 -10.27 11.54 -4.10
C LEU A 197 -11.70 11.05 -4.35
N SER A 198 -12.19 10.08 -3.57
CA SER A 198 -13.56 9.58 -3.69
C SER A 198 -14.57 10.65 -3.28
N LEU A 199 -14.31 11.37 -2.18
CA LEU A 199 -15.14 12.48 -1.72
C LEU A 199 -15.18 13.63 -2.75
N TYR A 200 -14.02 14.00 -3.29
CA TYR A 200 -13.92 15.02 -4.35
C TYR A 200 -14.72 14.62 -5.59
N THR A 201 -14.57 13.36 -6.02
CA THR A 201 -15.28 12.83 -7.20
C THR A 201 -16.80 12.82 -6.97
N TYR A 202 -17.25 12.39 -5.79
CA TYR A 202 -18.67 12.42 -5.41
C TYR A 202 -19.24 13.84 -5.49
N ILE A 203 -18.58 14.80 -4.84
CA ILE A 203 -19.01 16.20 -4.83
C ILE A 203 -19.07 16.78 -6.25
N ARG A 204 -18.03 16.57 -7.06
CA ARG A 204 -17.94 17.17 -8.38
C ARG A 204 -18.93 16.53 -9.36
N VAL A 205 -19.00 15.19 -9.39
CA VAL A 205 -19.77 14.45 -10.39
C VAL A 205 -21.24 14.35 -9.98
N VAL A 206 -21.52 13.98 -8.73
CA VAL A 206 -22.89 13.73 -8.26
C VAL A 206 -23.58 15.03 -7.87
N ARG A 207 -22.87 15.93 -7.17
CA ARG A 207 -23.48 17.19 -6.70
C ARG A 207 -23.31 18.34 -7.69
N GLY A 208 -22.46 18.19 -8.71
CA GLY A 208 -22.20 19.25 -9.70
C GLY A 208 -21.54 20.51 -9.10
N VAL A 209 -21.02 20.42 -7.87
CA VAL A 209 -20.44 21.58 -7.18
C VAL A 209 -18.96 21.67 -7.52
N ASN A 210 -18.57 22.80 -8.11
CA ASN A 210 -17.18 23.14 -8.35
C ASN A 210 -16.66 23.95 -7.16
N PHE A 211 -15.69 23.40 -6.43
CA PHE A 211 -15.00 24.10 -5.36
C PHE A 211 -13.66 24.65 -5.84
N ASP A 212 -13.19 25.72 -5.21
CA ASP A 212 -11.80 26.17 -5.32
C ASP A 212 -10.97 25.47 -4.24
N LEU A 213 -10.16 24.50 -4.63
CA LEU A 213 -9.51 23.56 -3.70
C LEU A 213 -8.22 24.08 -3.07
N GLY A 214 -7.82 25.34 -3.33
CA GLY A 214 -6.59 25.89 -2.76
C GLY A 214 -6.51 25.75 -1.23
N ALA A 215 -7.54 26.21 -0.51
CA ALA A 215 -7.58 26.13 0.95
C ALA A 215 -7.91 24.71 1.46
N ILE A 216 -8.82 24.01 0.78
CA ILE A 216 -9.26 22.66 1.14
C ILE A 216 -8.11 21.66 1.04
N TYR A 217 -7.20 21.86 0.10
CA TYR A 217 -6.01 21.04 -0.08
C TYR A 217 -5.09 21.07 1.16
N SER A 218 -4.81 22.27 1.67
CA SER A 218 -4.02 22.45 2.89
C SER A 218 -4.72 21.79 4.08
N LEU A 219 -6.04 21.96 4.18
CA LEU A 219 -6.84 21.32 5.22
C LEU A 219 -6.74 19.79 5.17
N PHE A 220 -6.81 19.17 3.99
CA PHE A 220 -6.66 17.72 3.87
C PHE A 220 -5.27 17.23 4.27
N HIS A 221 -4.21 17.98 3.94
CA HIS A 221 -2.85 17.61 4.31
C HIS A 221 -2.63 17.74 5.82
N MET A 222 -3.12 18.83 6.41
CA MET A 222 -3.11 19.03 7.86
C MET A 222 -3.90 17.94 8.58
N LEU A 223 -5.11 17.62 8.12
CA LEU A 223 -5.95 16.57 8.70
C LEU A 223 -5.27 15.20 8.59
N THR A 224 -4.69 14.88 7.44
CA THR A 224 -3.94 13.62 7.24
C THR A 224 -2.74 13.55 8.19
N GLY A 225 -1.97 14.63 8.29
CA GLY A 225 -0.82 14.71 9.20
C GLY A 225 -1.22 14.57 10.66
N SER A 226 -2.27 15.26 11.10
CA SER A 226 -2.79 15.20 12.47
C SER A 226 -3.28 13.79 12.82
N LEU A 227 -4.11 13.17 11.98
CA LEU A 227 -4.64 11.83 12.25
C LEU A 227 -3.53 10.77 12.31
N LEU A 228 -2.52 10.88 11.44
CA LEU A 228 -1.36 9.99 11.48
C LEU A 228 -0.51 10.20 12.73
N ALA A 229 -0.29 11.46 13.14
CA ALA A 229 0.46 11.78 14.34
C ALA A 229 -0.23 11.31 15.62
N ASP A 230 -1.55 11.47 15.71
CA ASP A 230 -2.35 11.04 16.86
C ASP A 230 -2.37 9.52 16.97
N GLY A 231 -2.62 8.81 15.86
CA GLY A 231 -2.59 7.34 15.81
C GLY A 231 -1.23 6.79 16.22
N LEU A 232 -0.15 7.36 15.67
CA LEU A 232 1.21 6.95 16.01
C LEU A 232 1.53 7.19 17.50
N THR A 233 1.09 8.33 18.04
CA THR A 233 1.30 8.66 19.46
C THR A 233 0.55 7.71 20.37
N GLN A 234 -0.70 7.37 20.04
CA GLN A 234 -1.49 6.40 20.79
C GLN A 234 -0.85 5.00 20.78
N ASP A 235 -0.39 4.53 19.61
CA ASP A 235 0.22 3.21 19.48
C ASP A 235 1.55 3.13 20.26
N ILE A 236 2.39 4.16 20.18
CA ILE A 236 3.65 4.24 20.96
C ILE A 236 3.35 4.27 22.46
N LEU A 237 2.35 5.05 22.89
CA LEU A 237 1.94 5.11 24.31
C LEU A 237 1.37 3.78 24.80
N GLN A 238 0.58 3.10 23.96
CA GLN A 238 0.01 1.79 24.28
C GLN A 238 1.10 0.70 24.35
N ALA A 239 2.06 0.71 23.42
CA ALA A 239 3.22 -0.18 23.46
C ALA A 239 4.05 0.04 24.74
N ARG A 240 4.24 1.31 25.14
CA ARG A 240 5.00 1.64 26.35
C ARG A 240 4.27 1.24 27.64
N THR A 241 2.99 1.52 27.75
CA THR A 241 2.19 1.18 28.95
C THR A 241 2.04 -0.33 29.13
N THR A 242 1.87 -1.09 28.05
CA THR A 242 1.82 -2.56 28.12
C THR A 242 3.18 -3.22 28.32
N GLY A 243 4.28 -2.59 27.86
CA GLY A 243 5.65 -3.02 28.13
C GLY A 243 6.09 -2.78 29.58
N VAL A 244 5.66 -1.68 30.21
CA VAL A 244 5.97 -1.39 31.63
C VAL A 244 5.29 -2.37 32.58
N CYS A 245 4.12 -2.93 32.23
CA CYS A 245 3.48 -3.98 33.02
C CYS A 245 4.18 -5.35 32.96
N LYS A 246 5.20 -5.55 32.09
CA LYS A 246 5.94 -6.83 32.01
C LYS A 246 7.07 -6.99 33.03
N HIS A 247 7.47 -5.93 33.74
CA HIS A 247 8.47 -6.07 34.80
C HIS A 247 7.89 -6.47 36.17
N SER A 248 6.56 -6.48 36.34
CA SER A 248 5.91 -6.88 37.59
C SER A 248 5.03 -8.13 37.48
N ALA A 249 4.94 -8.76 36.29
CA ALA A 249 4.18 -9.98 36.10
C ALA A 249 4.93 -10.93 35.15
N LEU A 250 5.71 -11.81 35.77
CA LEU A 250 6.08 -13.12 35.23
C LEU A 250 4.79 -13.91 34.95
N ASP A 251 4.20 -13.76 33.77
CA ASP A 251 3.70 -14.87 32.95
C ASP A 251 3.04 -14.36 31.65
N GLN A 252 3.48 -14.92 30.52
CA GLN A 252 2.71 -15.16 29.29
C GLN A 252 1.72 -14.07 28.80
N SER A 253 2.18 -13.09 28.01
CA SER A 253 1.31 -12.52 26.95
C SER A 253 2.03 -11.76 25.82
N PRO A 254 1.66 -12.00 24.54
CA PRO A 254 2.23 -11.36 23.35
C PRO A 254 1.38 -10.16 22.90
N ALA A 255 1.61 -8.97 23.46
CA ALA A 255 0.83 -7.77 23.11
C ALA A 255 1.47 -6.89 22.02
N LEU A 256 2.79 -6.96 21.82
CA LEU A 256 3.52 -6.15 20.82
C LEU A 256 3.23 -6.56 19.37
N CYS A 257 2.69 -7.76 19.15
CA CYS A 257 2.35 -8.23 17.81
C CYS A 257 0.95 -7.80 17.34
N ARG A 258 0.23 -6.98 18.13
CA ARG A 258 -1.03 -6.38 17.64
C ARG A 258 -0.82 -5.35 16.55
N CYS A 259 0.34 -4.68 16.50
CA CYS A 259 0.58 -3.58 15.56
C CYS A 259 0.84 -4.07 14.12
N THR A 260 1.57 -5.18 13.96
CA THR A 260 1.73 -5.84 12.64
C THR A 260 0.51 -6.68 12.26
N CYS A 261 -0.20 -7.26 13.24
CA CYS A 261 -1.43 -8.02 12.97
C CYS A 261 -2.67 -7.15 12.72
N THR A 262 -2.70 -5.87 13.05
CA THR A 262 -3.86 -5.01 12.71
C THR A 262 -3.96 -4.79 11.20
N LEU A 263 -2.83 -4.71 10.49
CA LEU A 263 -2.80 -4.68 9.02
C LEU A 263 -3.30 -6.00 8.40
N THR A 264 -2.98 -7.16 8.99
CA THR A 264 -3.54 -8.46 8.55
C THR A 264 -5.00 -8.66 8.98
N ALA A 265 -5.44 -8.08 10.10
CA ALA A 265 -6.82 -8.14 10.57
C ALA A 265 -7.75 -7.18 9.78
N LEU A 266 -7.25 -6.03 9.33
CA LEU A 266 -7.93 -5.15 8.39
C LEU A 266 -8.07 -5.78 7.00
N ALA A 267 -7.05 -6.52 6.52
CA ALA A 267 -7.17 -7.33 5.31
C ALA A 267 -8.17 -8.50 5.42
N ARG A 268 -8.52 -8.93 6.65
CA ARG A 268 -9.56 -9.96 6.90
C ARG A 268 -10.99 -9.42 6.91
N LEU A 269 -11.19 -8.10 7.00
CA LEU A 269 -12.53 -7.51 6.95
C LEU A 269 -13.14 -7.50 5.53
N ASP A 270 -12.34 -7.78 4.49
CA ASP A 270 -12.78 -7.76 3.09
C ASP A 270 -13.24 -9.13 2.55
N THR A 271 -13.12 -10.19 3.35
CA THR A 271 -13.65 -11.53 3.00
C THR A 271 -14.76 -11.90 3.98
N GLY A 272 -15.99 -11.47 3.69
CA GLY A 272 -17.16 -11.59 4.56
C GLY A 272 -17.62 -13.01 4.92
N VAL A 273 -16.86 -13.73 5.75
CA VAL A 273 -17.28 -15.01 6.34
C VAL A 273 -16.91 -15.03 7.83
N PHE A 274 -17.88 -14.71 8.68
CA PHE A 274 -17.81 -14.95 10.11
C PHE A 274 -18.46 -16.30 10.46
N PRO A 275 -17.75 -17.27 11.05
CA PRO A 275 -18.40 -18.30 11.84
C PRO A 275 -18.68 -17.76 13.25
N ARG A 276 -19.94 -17.87 13.71
CA ARG A 276 -20.31 -17.59 15.11
C ARG A 276 -19.57 -18.54 16.06
N PRO A 277 -18.90 -18.05 17.12
CA PRO A 277 -18.41 -18.93 18.17
C PRO A 277 -19.58 -19.48 18.98
N LYS A 278 -19.64 -20.81 19.14
CA LYS A 278 -20.47 -21.47 20.15
C LYS A 278 -19.78 -21.28 21.51
N HIS A 279 -20.46 -20.65 22.45
CA HIS A 279 -20.01 -20.54 23.84
C HIS A 279 -20.02 -21.94 24.50
N SER A 280 -18.84 -22.46 24.81
CA SER A 280 -18.66 -23.50 25.84
C SER A 280 -18.04 -22.83 27.07
N GLY A 281 -18.76 -22.85 28.18
CA GLY A 281 -18.37 -22.20 29.43
C GLY A 281 -17.07 -22.80 29.99
N VAL A 282 -16.11 -21.93 30.25
CA VAL A 282 -14.94 -22.22 31.09
C VAL A 282 -15.12 -21.39 32.35
N SER A 283 -15.33 -22.07 33.48
CA SER A 283 -15.42 -21.45 34.80
C SER A 283 -14.00 -21.34 35.37
N CYS A 284 -13.54 -20.12 35.63
CA CYS A 284 -12.28 -19.87 36.34
C CYS A 284 -12.59 -19.82 37.85
N SER A 285 -12.07 -20.78 38.62
CA SER A 285 -12.03 -20.69 40.08
C SER A 285 -10.72 -20.05 40.52
N CYS A 286 -10.79 -18.92 41.19
CA CYS A 286 -9.68 -18.35 41.95
C CYS A 286 -9.65 -18.99 43.35
N GLY A 287 -8.56 -19.67 43.69
CA GLY A 287 -8.32 -20.16 45.05
C GLY A 287 -7.91 -19.03 46.00
N PRO A 288 -8.22 -19.12 47.31
CA PRO A 288 -7.86 -18.10 48.27
C PRO A 288 -6.36 -18.10 48.58
N SER A 289 -5.78 -16.90 48.65
CA SER A 289 -4.45 -16.64 49.19
C SER A 289 -4.44 -16.95 50.69
N LEU A 290 -3.61 -17.91 51.11
CA LEU A 290 -3.25 -18.08 52.51
C LEU A 290 -2.20 -17.02 52.89
N GLY A 291 -2.48 -16.32 54.00
CA GLY A 291 -1.46 -15.60 54.77
C GLY A 291 -0.67 -16.52 55.67
#